data_AF-A0A2Z6INU8-F1
#
_entry.id   AF-A0A2Z6INU8-F1
#
_cell.length_a   1.000
_cell.length_b   1.000
_cell.length_c   1.000
_cell.angle_alpha   90.00
_cell.angle_beta   90.00
_cell.angle_gamma   90.00
#
_symmetry.space_group_name_H-M   'P 1'
#
loop_
_entity.id
_entity.type
_entity.pdbx_description
1 polymer ?
#
loop_
_entity_poly.entity_id
_entity_poly.type
_entity_poly.pdbx_seq_one_letter_code
_entity_poly.pdbx_strand_id
1 'polypeptide(L)'
;MSANDRVNEIAQLTERLKDKYPAEIDAFLGFMGKTEGNPALGKAQKELINVALSVAAQCEWCIALHVKGAVTAGATRDEIMSAGFLAVLMHGGPALMYLVRLTEAVDAFLPEESHG
;
A
#
# COMPACT_ATOMS: atom_id res chain seq x y z
N MET A 1 8.01 -5.90 13.41
CA MET A 1 8.41 -5.13 12.22
C MET A 1 7.38 -4.03 12.00
N SER A 2 7.82 -2.78 11.99
CA SER A 2 6.94 -1.63 11.79
C SER A 2 6.50 -1.49 10.33
N ALA A 3 5.50 -0.64 10.05
CA ALA A 3 5.12 -0.32 8.68
C ALA A 3 6.27 0.38 7.93
N ASN A 4 7.06 1.23 8.62
CA ASN A 4 8.24 1.86 8.05
C ASN A 4 9.34 0.84 7.69
N ASP A 5 9.57 -0.17 8.53
CA ASP A 5 10.55 -1.23 8.26
C ASP A 5 10.20 -1.95 6.96
N ARG A 6 8.91 -2.30 6.76
CA ARG A 6 8.44 -2.95 5.52
C ARG A 6 8.68 -2.09 4.28
N VAL A 7 8.42 -0.78 4.37
CA VAL A 7 8.70 0.14 3.25
C VAL A 7 10.20 0.19 2.94
N ASN A 8 11.04 0.21 3.97
CA ASN A 8 12.50 0.20 3.81
C ASN A 8 13.01 -1.10 3.19
N GLU A 9 12.46 -2.26 3.57
CA GLU A 9 12.81 -3.56 2.97
C GLU A 9 12.48 -3.62 1.48
N ILE A 10 11.35 -3.03 1.03
CA ILE A 10 11.01 -2.93 -0.39
C ILE A 10 12.06 -2.09 -1.14
N ALA A 11 12.49 -0.98 -0.55
CA ALA A 11 13.53 -0.13 -1.15
C ALA A 11 14.85 -0.91 -1.29
N GLN A 12 15.29 -1.60 -0.23
CA GLN A 12 16.50 -2.42 -0.25
C GLN A 12 16.42 -3.58 -1.24
N LEU A 13 15.25 -4.23 -1.35
CA LEU A 13 15.01 -5.26 -2.36
C LEU A 13 15.18 -4.67 -3.77
N THR A 14 14.57 -3.52 -4.02
CA THR A 14 14.64 -2.86 -5.33
C THR A 14 16.08 -2.50 -5.70
N GLU A 15 16.88 -1.98 -4.76
CA GLU A 15 18.30 -1.69 -4.96
C GLU A 15 19.11 -2.95 -5.28
N ARG A 16 18.88 -4.03 -4.51
CA ARG A 16 19.54 -5.32 -4.75
C ARG A 16 19.20 -5.88 -6.13
N LEU A 17 17.93 -5.78 -6.54
CA LEU A 17 17.49 -6.26 -7.86
C LEU A 17 18.07 -5.39 -8.98
N LYS A 18 18.25 -4.09 -8.80
CA LYS A 18 18.94 -3.23 -9.77
C LYS A 18 20.40 -3.62 -9.98
N ASP A 19 21.09 -4.07 -8.94
CA ASP A 19 22.47 -4.55 -9.06
C ASP A 19 22.56 -5.92 -9.75
N LYS A 20 21.68 -6.87 -9.40
CA LYS A 20 21.78 -8.27 -9.81
C LYS A 20 20.96 -8.65 -11.05
N TYR A 21 19.81 -8.01 -11.24
CA TYR A 21 18.80 -8.34 -12.26
C TYR A 21 18.20 -7.05 -12.86
N PRO A 22 19.02 -6.14 -13.41
CA PRO A 22 18.58 -4.80 -13.84
C PRO A 22 17.51 -4.85 -14.93
N ALA A 23 17.62 -5.78 -15.90
CA ALA A 23 16.69 -5.84 -17.02
C ALA A 23 15.25 -6.11 -16.57
N GLU A 24 15.07 -7.06 -15.64
CA GLU A 24 13.77 -7.46 -15.12
C GLU A 24 13.16 -6.37 -14.23
N ILE A 25 13.95 -5.81 -13.32
CA ILE A 25 13.42 -4.80 -12.38
C ILE A 25 13.13 -3.48 -13.08
N ASP A 26 13.96 -3.05 -14.04
CA ASP A 26 13.72 -1.80 -14.77
C ASP A 26 12.49 -1.92 -15.68
N ALA A 27 12.28 -3.07 -16.30
CA ALA A 27 11.06 -3.33 -17.06
C ALA A 27 9.80 -3.24 -16.18
N PHE A 28 9.83 -3.86 -14.99
CA PHE A 28 8.71 -3.82 -14.05
C PHE A 28 8.45 -2.41 -13.51
N LEU A 29 9.49 -1.69 -13.08
CA LEU A 29 9.36 -0.31 -12.60
C LEU A 29 8.87 0.65 -13.70
N GLY A 30 9.29 0.41 -14.95
CA GLY A 30 8.80 1.14 -16.11
C GLY A 30 7.30 0.94 -16.32
N PHE A 31 6.82 -0.31 -16.28
CA PHE A 31 5.38 -0.61 -16.36
C PHE A 31 4.60 0.02 -15.20
N MET A 32 5.08 -0.14 -13.97
CA MET A 32 4.48 0.43 -12.78
C MET A 32 4.32 1.95 -12.91
N GLY A 33 5.39 2.66 -13.30
CA GLY A 33 5.35 4.12 -13.48
C GLY A 33 4.37 4.58 -14.55
N LYS A 34 4.18 3.82 -15.64
CA LYS A 34 3.19 4.14 -16.67
C LYS A 34 1.76 3.92 -16.19
N THR A 35 1.50 2.83 -15.48
CA THR A 35 0.18 2.51 -14.92
C THR A 35 -0.23 3.54 -13.86
N GLU A 36 0.65 3.83 -12.91
CA GLU A 36 0.43 4.84 -11.87
C GLU A 36 0.39 6.27 -12.43
N GLY A 37 1.02 6.53 -13.58
CA GLY A 37 1.00 7.83 -14.25
C GLY A 37 -0.28 8.15 -15.05
N ASN A 38 -1.20 7.20 -15.26
CA ASN A 38 -2.38 7.42 -16.11
C ASN A 38 -3.36 8.45 -15.49
N PRO A 39 -3.68 9.57 -16.15
CA PRO A 39 -4.46 10.64 -15.53
C PRO A 39 -5.96 10.34 -15.33
N ALA A 40 -6.46 9.19 -15.83
CA ALA A 40 -7.89 8.84 -15.74
C ALA A 40 -8.41 8.67 -14.30
N LEU A 41 -7.52 8.37 -13.35
CA LEU A 41 -7.83 8.32 -11.91
C LEU A 41 -6.85 9.19 -11.13
N GLY A 42 -7.37 9.88 -10.11
CA GLY A 42 -6.56 10.65 -9.18
C GLY A 42 -5.65 9.76 -8.33
N LYS A 43 -4.58 10.34 -7.79
CA LYS A 43 -3.59 9.59 -7.01
C LYS A 43 -4.20 8.90 -5.78
N ALA A 44 -5.01 9.62 -5.00
CA ALA A 44 -5.69 9.05 -3.83
C ALA A 44 -6.60 7.87 -4.22
N GLN A 45 -7.35 8.00 -5.32
CA GLN A 45 -8.24 6.93 -5.81
C GLN A 45 -7.46 5.67 -6.18
N LYS A 46 -6.33 5.81 -6.88
CA LYS A 46 -5.48 4.67 -7.22
C LYS A 46 -4.89 4.00 -5.99
N GLU A 47 -4.40 4.79 -5.03
CA GLU A 47 -3.82 4.22 -3.82
C GLU A 47 -4.87 3.51 -2.97
N LEU A 48 -6.11 3.99 -2.91
CA LEU A 48 -7.22 3.27 -2.26
C LEU A 48 -7.52 1.94 -2.96
N ILE A 49 -7.51 1.91 -4.30
CA ILE A 49 -7.63 0.65 -5.06
C ILE A 49 -6.46 -0.28 -4.71
N ASN A 50 -5.24 0.23 -4.71
CA ASN A 50 -4.04 -0.53 -4.40
C ASN A 50 -4.03 -1.05 -2.96
N VAL A 51 -4.56 -0.30 -2.00
CA VAL A 51 -4.78 -0.76 -0.61
C VAL A 51 -5.72 -1.96 -0.59
N ALA A 52 -6.88 -1.87 -1.25
CA ALA A 52 -7.83 -2.98 -1.31
C ALA A 52 -7.20 -4.23 -1.96
N LEU A 53 -6.48 -4.04 -3.07
CA LEU A 53 -5.75 -5.12 -3.76
C LEU A 53 -4.64 -5.72 -2.89
N SER A 54 -3.95 -4.90 -2.10
CA SER A 54 -2.89 -5.35 -1.20
C SER A 54 -3.42 -6.21 -0.05
N VAL A 55 -4.58 -5.84 0.51
CA VAL A 55 -5.29 -6.63 1.54
C VAL A 55 -5.82 -7.93 0.94
N ALA A 56 -6.45 -7.87 -0.24
CA ALA A 56 -6.93 -9.04 -0.97
C ALA A 56 -5.79 -10.02 -1.31
N ALA A 57 -4.64 -9.48 -1.72
CA ALA A 57 -3.43 -10.25 -2.02
C ALA A 57 -2.65 -10.67 -0.76
N GLN A 58 -3.10 -10.28 0.44
CA GLN A 58 -2.48 -10.70 1.71
C GLN A 58 -0.99 -10.31 1.79
N CYS A 59 -0.63 -9.16 1.21
CA CYS A 59 0.75 -8.72 1.10
C CYS A 59 1.04 -7.61 2.13
N GLU A 60 1.67 -7.94 3.26
CA GLU A 60 1.94 -6.95 4.32
C GLU A 60 2.83 -5.79 3.86
N TRP A 61 3.78 -6.06 2.96
CA TRP A 61 4.65 -5.04 2.37
C TRP A 61 3.87 -4.08 1.46
N CYS A 62 2.99 -4.64 0.62
CA CYS A 62 2.14 -3.87 -0.28
C CYS A 62 1.15 -3.00 0.50
N ILE A 63 0.57 -3.54 1.58
CA ILE A 63 -0.29 -2.79 2.50
C ILE A 63 0.46 -1.58 3.07
N ALA A 64 1.66 -1.78 3.63
CA ALA A 64 2.45 -0.68 4.18
C ALA A 64 2.81 0.38 3.12
N LEU A 65 3.20 -0.04 1.91
CA LEU A 65 3.57 0.86 0.82
C LEU A 65 2.38 1.71 0.35
N HIS A 66 1.24 1.08 0.08
CA HIS A 66 0.08 1.75 -0.49
C HIS A 66 -0.74 2.53 0.53
N VAL A 67 -0.71 2.16 1.82
CA VAL A 67 -1.25 3.03 2.88
C VAL A 67 -0.43 4.32 2.98
N LYS A 68 0.90 4.23 2.99
CA LYS A 68 1.77 5.42 2.97
C LYS A 68 1.50 6.29 1.73
N GLY A 69 1.33 5.64 0.56
CA GLY A 69 0.96 6.30 -0.69
C GLY A 69 -0.37 7.03 -0.60
N ALA A 70 -1.41 6.37 -0.08
CA ALA A 70 -2.75 6.93 0.11
C ALA A 70 -2.74 8.14 1.04
N VAL A 71 -2.09 8.03 2.20
CA VAL A 71 -1.96 9.14 3.15
C VAL A 71 -1.21 10.32 2.53
N THR A 72 -0.11 10.05 1.82
CA THR A 72 0.65 11.10 1.10
C THR A 72 -0.19 11.76 0.00
N ALA A 73 -1.16 11.04 -0.57
CA ALA A 73 -2.10 11.55 -1.56
C ALA A 73 -3.31 12.27 -0.93
N GLY A 74 -3.39 12.38 0.40
CA GLY A 74 -4.44 13.08 1.12
C GLY A 74 -5.67 12.23 1.46
N ALA A 75 -5.59 10.90 1.31
CA ALA A 75 -6.67 10.02 1.74
C ALA A 75 -6.80 10.00 3.27
N THR A 76 -8.04 9.99 3.74
CA THR A 76 -8.41 9.95 5.15
C THR A 76 -8.34 8.53 5.72
N ARG A 77 -8.31 8.41 7.05
CA ARG A 77 -8.42 7.13 7.76
C ARG A 77 -9.63 6.33 7.30
N ASP A 78 -10.79 6.99 7.22
CA ASP A 78 -12.07 6.34 6.86
C ASP A 78 -12.07 5.83 5.42
N GLU A 79 -11.50 6.59 4.47
CA GLU A 79 -11.36 6.13 3.09
C GLU A 79 -10.48 4.89 2.98
N ILE A 80 -9.33 4.87 3.68
CA ILE A 80 -8.39 3.74 3.67
C ILE A 80 -9.03 2.50 4.31
N MET A 81 -9.73 2.68 5.44
CA MET A 81 -10.45 1.58 6.09
C MET A 81 -11.60 1.06 5.23
N SER A 82 -12.32 1.94 4.54
CA SER A 82 -13.37 1.55 3.59
C SER A 82 -12.82 0.66 2.46
N ALA A 83 -11.66 1.01 1.88
CA ALA A 83 -10.98 0.17 0.89
C ALA A 83 -10.61 -1.21 1.46
N GLY A 84 -10.13 -1.27 2.70
CA GLY A 84 -9.88 -2.53 3.40
C GLY A 84 -11.13 -3.39 3.55
N PHE A 85 -12.26 -2.80 3.95
CA PHE A 85 -13.52 -3.52 4.08
C PHE A 85 -14.07 -4.01 2.74
N LEU A 86 -13.86 -3.28 1.63
CA LEU A 86 -14.17 -3.79 0.29
C LEU A 86 -13.35 -5.04 -0.04
N ALA A 87 -12.08 -5.10 0.37
CA ALA A 87 -11.29 -6.32 0.23
C ALA A 87 -11.87 -7.47 1.06
N VAL A 88 -12.32 -7.22 2.29
CA VAL A 88 -13.00 -8.20 3.15
C VAL A 88 -14.29 -8.69 2.53
N LEU A 89 -15.11 -7.80 1.96
CA LEU A 89 -16.34 -8.18 1.26
C LEU A 89 -16.05 -9.20 0.16
N MET A 90 -14.96 -9.03 -0.58
CA MET A 90 -14.63 -9.86 -1.74
C MET A 90 -13.84 -11.13 -1.39
N HIS A 91 -13.09 -11.14 -0.29
CA HIS A 91 -12.15 -12.23 0.06
C HIS A 91 -12.43 -12.88 1.43
N GLY A 92 -13.44 -12.40 2.16
CA GLY A 92 -13.93 -12.99 3.40
C GLY A 92 -12.96 -12.93 4.59
N GLY A 93 -13.06 -13.93 5.47
CA GLY A 93 -12.29 -14.02 6.71
C GLY A 93 -10.78 -13.88 6.56
N PRO A 94 -10.12 -14.47 5.54
CA PRO A 94 -8.68 -14.28 5.35
C PRO A 94 -8.28 -12.81 5.14
N ALA A 95 -9.00 -12.06 4.32
CA ALA A 95 -8.74 -10.62 4.15
C ALA A 95 -9.03 -9.82 5.43
N LEU A 96 -10.02 -10.24 6.23
CA LEU A 96 -10.30 -9.61 7.52
C LEU A 96 -9.07 -9.65 8.45
N MET A 97 -8.32 -10.74 8.47
CA MET A 97 -7.12 -10.86 9.30
C MET A 97 -6.02 -9.88 8.88
N TYR A 98 -5.93 -9.56 7.59
CA TYR A 98 -4.97 -8.58 7.08
C TYR A 98 -5.36 -7.13 7.39
N LEU A 99 -6.57 -6.87 7.89
CA LEU A 99 -6.88 -5.55 8.44
C LEU A 99 -6.01 -5.22 9.65
N VAL A 100 -5.46 -6.21 10.39
CA VAL A 100 -4.47 -5.96 11.44
C VAL A 100 -3.27 -5.18 10.90
N ARG A 101 -2.77 -5.56 9.71
CA ARG A 101 -1.65 -4.87 9.06
C ARG A 101 -2.05 -3.55 8.45
N LEU A 102 -3.29 -3.46 7.95
CA LEU A 102 -3.85 -2.22 7.46
C LEU A 102 -3.91 -1.18 8.57
N THR A 103 -4.50 -1.50 9.72
CA THR A 103 -4.64 -0.59 10.85
C THR A 103 -3.28 -0.20 11.42
N GLU A 104 -2.34 -1.14 11.58
CA GLU A 104 -0.96 -0.83 11.98
C GLU A 104 -0.29 0.17 11.05
N ALA A 105 -0.49 0.04 9.74
CA ALA A 105 0.07 0.97 8.75
C ALA A 105 -0.64 2.34 8.80
N VAL A 106 -1.96 2.36 8.96
CA VAL A 106 -2.73 3.60 9.09
C VAL A 106 -2.29 4.36 10.33
N ASP A 107 -2.15 3.70 11.48
CA ASP A 107 -1.69 4.35 12.72
C ASP A 107 -0.26 4.89 12.60
N ALA A 108 0.61 4.18 11.88
CA ALA A 108 1.99 4.59 11.68
C ALA A 108 2.13 5.82 10.76
N PHE A 109 1.25 5.97 9.77
CA PHE A 109 1.35 7.03 8.76
C PHE A 109 0.33 8.17 8.94
N LEU A 110 -0.76 7.91 9.66
CA LEU A 110 -1.82 8.85 9.98
C LEU A 110 -2.23 8.68 11.46
N PRO A 111 -1.37 9.10 12.40
CA PRO A 111 -1.66 9.00 13.84
C PRO A 111 -2.93 9.78 14.19
N GLU A 112 -3.76 9.24 15.08
CA GLU A 112 -4.89 10.00 15.61
C GLU A 112 -4.38 11.24 16.35
N GLU A 113 -5.02 12.39 16.15
CA GLU A 113 -4.73 13.57 16.97
C GLU A 113 -5.08 13.25 18.41
N SER A 114 -4.13 13.39 19.33
CA SER A 114 -4.41 13.27 20.76
C SER A 114 -5.42 14.35 21.13
N HIS A 115 -6.67 13.95 21.36
CA HIS A 115 -7.63 14.80 22.07
C HIS A 115 -7.09 14.97 23.49
N GLY A 116 -6.49 16.14 23.75
CA GLY A 116 -6.06 16.57 25.07
C GLY A 116 -7.23 16.92 25.98
#